data_AF-A0A8S3I0Q1-F1
#
_entry.id   AF-A0A8S3I0Q1-F1
#
_cell.length_a   1.000
_cell.length_b   1.000
_cell.length_c   1.000
_cell.angle_alpha   90.00
_cell.angle_beta   90.00
_cell.angle_gamma   90.00
#
_symmetry.space_group_name_H-M   'P 1'
#
loop_
_entity.id
_entity.type
_entity.pdbx_description
1 polymer ?
#
loop_
_entity_poly.entity_id
_entity_poly.type
_entity_poly.pdbx_seq_one_letter_code
_entity_poly.pdbx_strand_id
1 'polypeptide(L)'
;MLVQGCKNSFIKSLFQNQGELEQSAGKLNFISVGSKFRSQLAELMNKLRSTGISFIRCIKPNLKMVPNLFEGGQILSQLQCSGMVSVLALMQQGFPSRTQFSELYSMYKKYLPAELARLEPRLFCKALFKALN
;
A
#
# COMPACT_ATOMS: atom_id res chain seq x y z
N MET A 1 12.09 -34.24 22.74
CA MET A 1 12.67 -35.61 22.78
C MET A 1 11.61 -36.71 22.57
N LEU A 2 10.42 -36.65 23.21
CA LEU A 2 9.34 -37.64 22.99
C LEU A 2 8.76 -37.66 21.56
N VAL A 3 8.63 -36.49 20.91
CA VAL A 3 8.03 -36.37 19.57
C VAL A 3 8.89 -37.03 18.47
N GLN A 4 10.22 -37.01 18.61
CA GLN A 4 11.14 -37.63 17.65
C GLN A 4 11.09 -39.17 17.69
N GLY A 5 10.67 -39.76 18.81
CA GLY A 5 10.45 -41.20 18.94
C GLY A 5 9.12 -41.71 18.37
N CYS A 6 8.26 -40.82 17.86
CA CYS A 6 6.94 -41.21 17.35
C CYS A 6 7.06 -42.12 16.10
N LYS A 7 6.29 -43.21 16.05
CA LYS A 7 6.28 -44.11 14.87
C LYS A 7 5.49 -43.56 13.68
N ASN A 8 4.60 -42.60 13.93
CA ASN A 8 3.80 -41.96 12.89
C ASN A 8 4.67 -41.02 12.03
N SER A 9 4.68 -41.27 10.71
CA SER A 9 5.50 -40.52 9.74
C SER A 9 5.09 -39.05 9.58
N PHE A 10 3.80 -38.75 9.67
CA PHE A 10 3.28 -37.36 9.63
C PHE A 10 3.72 -36.56 10.86
N ILE A 11 3.68 -37.17 12.05
CA ILE A 11 4.15 -36.50 13.26
C ILE A 11 5.66 -36.26 13.20
N LYS A 12 6.44 -37.19 12.65
CA LYS A 12 7.88 -36.96 12.43
C LYS A 12 8.14 -35.79 11.49
N SER A 13 7.42 -35.68 10.36
CA SER A 13 7.66 -34.61 9.39
C SER A 13 7.33 -33.21 9.90
N LEU A 14 6.34 -33.08 10.80
CA LEU A 14 5.96 -31.78 11.37
C LEU A 14 7.08 -31.14 12.23
N PHE A 15 7.98 -31.94 12.80
CA PHE A 15 9.01 -31.48 13.74
C PHE A 15 10.45 -31.69 13.24
N GLN A 16 10.64 -32.24 12.03
CA GLN A 16 11.96 -32.42 11.42
C GLN A 16 12.73 -31.08 11.27
N ASN A 17 12.01 -29.98 11.06
CA ASN A 17 12.62 -28.67 10.76
C ASN A 17 12.77 -27.73 11.97
N GLN A 18 12.49 -28.18 13.20
CA GLN A 18 12.75 -27.36 14.40
C GLN A 18 14.22 -27.43 14.87
N GLY A 19 15.06 -28.22 14.20
CA GLY A 19 16.45 -28.49 14.57
C GLY A 19 17.51 -27.49 14.07
N GLU A 20 17.17 -26.51 13.23
CA GLU A 20 18.16 -25.53 12.71
C GLU A 20 18.43 -24.35 13.69
N LEU A 21 17.83 -24.37 14.88
CA LEU A 21 18.35 -23.60 16.00
C LEU A 21 19.49 -24.41 16.61
N GLU A 22 20.69 -24.26 16.06
CA GLU A 22 21.91 -24.83 16.63
C GLU A 22 22.00 -24.52 18.12
N GLN A 23 21.71 -25.54 18.92
CA GLN A 23 21.98 -25.54 20.34
C GLN A 23 23.47 -25.77 20.50
N SER A 24 24.24 -24.68 20.56
CA SER A 24 25.54 -24.72 21.21
C SER A 24 25.29 -25.16 22.65
N ALA A 25 25.67 -26.40 22.94
CA ALA A 25 25.40 -27.09 24.19
C ALA A 25 25.97 -26.30 25.37
N GLY A 26 25.09 -25.76 26.22
CA GLY A 26 25.50 -25.18 27.51
C GLY A 26 24.74 -23.94 27.97
N LYS A 27 23.96 -23.27 27.13
CA LYS A 27 23.13 -22.14 27.54
C LYS A 27 21.72 -22.31 27.01
N LEU A 28 20.74 -22.51 27.90
CA LEU A 28 19.32 -22.47 27.55
C LEU A 28 18.99 -21.02 27.18
N ASN A 29 19.31 -20.62 25.95
CA ASN A 29 18.84 -19.37 25.36
C ASN A 29 17.34 -19.54 25.15
N PHE A 30 16.56 -19.23 26.19
CA PHE A 30 15.12 -19.15 26.11
C PHE A 30 14.77 -18.00 25.15
N ILE A 31 14.51 -18.33 23.89
CA ILE A 31 14.01 -17.38 22.91
C ILE A 31 12.55 -17.12 23.24
N SER A 32 12.23 -15.92 23.71
CA SER A 32 10.85 -15.53 23.96
C SER A 32 10.06 -15.51 22.64
N VAL A 33 8.74 -15.74 22.74
CA VAL A 33 7.82 -15.61 21.59
C VAL A 33 7.94 -14.23 20.93
N GLY A 34 8.15 -13.17 21.73
CA GLY A 34 8.37 -11.82 21.22
C GLY A 34 9.67 -11.67 20.41
N SER A 35 10.77 -12.30 20.85
CA SER A 35 12.04 -12.30 20.10
C SER A 35 11.91 -13.04 18.76
N LYS A 36 11.17 -14.16 18.76
CA LYS A 36 10.86 -14.91 17.53
C LYS A 36 10.00 -14.09 16.57
N PHE A 37 8.94 -13.44 17.05
CA PHE A 37 8.08 -12.57 16.24
C PHE A 37 8.87 -11.40 15.63
N ARG A 38 9.71 -10.74 16.42
CA ARG A 38 10.56 -9.64 15.94
C ARG A 38 11.48 -10.09 14.80
N SER A 39 12.10 -11.27 14.95
CA SER A 39 13.02 -11.81 13.95
C SER A 39 12.28 -12.15 12.64
N GLN A 40 11.12 -12.81 12.74
CA GLN A 40 10.28 -13.12 11.58
C GLN A 40 9.75 -11.85 10.88
N LEU A 41 9.35 -10.83 11.65
CA LEU A 41 8.93 -9.55 11.09
C LEU A 41 10.08 -8.84 10.37
N ALA A 42 11.30 -8.86 10.94
CA ALA A 42 12.47 -8.27 10.31
C ALA A 42 12.80 -8.94 8.96
N GLU A 43 12.73 -10.27 8.91
CA GLU A 43 12.92 -11.04 7.67
C GLU A 43 11.87 -10.67 6.61
N LEU A 44 10.59 -10.58 6.99
CA LEU A 44 9.52 -10.15 6.11
C LEU A 44 9.74 -8.73 5.57
N MET A 45 10.12 -7.79 6.43
CA MET A 45 10.37 -6.40 6.03
C MET A 45 11.54 -6.30 5.04
N ASN A 46 12.59 -7.11 5.20
CA ASN A 46 13.70 -7.17 4.26
C ASN A 46 13.25 -7.67 2.88
N LYS A 47 12.42 -8.73 2.84
CA LYS A 47 11.84 -9.24 1.58
C LYS A 47 10.99 -8.16 0.88
N LEU A 48 10.09 -7.50 1.60
CA LEU A 48 9.23 -6.44 1.03
C LEU A 48 10.05 -5.28 0.45
N ARG A 49 11.14 -4.87 1.15
CA ARG A 49 12.03 -3.80 0.66
C ARG A 49 12.80 -4.17 -0.61
N SER A 50 13.02 -5.47 -0.86
CA SER A 50 13.69 -5.95 -2.07
C SER A 50 12.77 -6.05 -3.30
N THR A 51 11.47 -5.79 -3.13
CA THR A 51 10.45 -5.91 -4.18
C THR A 51 9.79 -4.57 -4.48
N GLY A 52 9.20 -4.44 -5.67
CA GLY A 52 8.26 -3.35 -5.94
C GLY A 52 6.97 -3.55 -5.12
N ILE A 53 6.55 -2.52 -4.37
CA ILE A 53 5.42 -2.63 -3.45
C ILE A 53 4.15 -2.06 -4.08
N SER A 54 3.06 -2.80 -3.98
CA SER A 54 1.69 -2.31 -4.21
C SER A 54 0.94 -2.28 -2.87
N PHE A 55 0.33 -1.14 -2.55
CA PHE A 55 -0.42 -0.96 -1.31
C PHE A 55 -1.93 -0.98 -1.59
N ILE A 56 -2.61 -2.01 -1.11
CA ILE A 56 -4.07 -2.13 -1.18
C ILE A 56 -4.65 -1.80 0.20
N ARG A 57 -5.60 -0.87 0.25
CA ARG A 57 -6.32 -0.49 1.48
C ARG A 57 -7.76 -0.97 1.39
N CYS A 58 -8.12 -1.91 2.27
CA CYS A 58 -9.50 -2.38 2.39
C CYS A 58 -10.30 -1.43 3.30
N ILE A 59 -11.51 -1.08 2.88
CA ILE A 59 -12.43 -0.22 3.66
C ILE A 59 -13.71 -0.99 3.93
N LYS A 60 -14.08 -1.11 5.21
CA LYS A 60 -15.35 -1.71 5.63
C LYS A 60 -16.47 -0.66 5.46
N PRO A 61 -17.49 -0.90 4.61
CA PRO A 61 -18.48 0.13 4.29
C PRO A 61 -19.49 0.35 5.42
N ASN A 62 -19.79 -0.68 6.22
CA ASN A 62 -20.66 -0.60 7.39
C ASN A 62 -20.34 -1.70 8.41
N LEU A 63 -20.69 -1.49 9.69
CA LEU A 63 -20.46 -2.48 10.75
C LEU A 63 -21.44 -3.66 10.70
N LYS A 64 -22.64 -3.44 10.16
CA LYS A 64 -23.76 -4.40 10.10
C LYS A 64 -23.57 -5.53 9.09
N MET A 65 -22.52 -5.47 8.26
CA MET A 65 -22.21 -6.44 7.21
C MET A 65 -23.33 -6.59 6.16
N VAL A 66 -24.04 -5.50 5.86
CA VAL A 66 -25.12 -5.48 4.87
C VAL A 66 -24.62 -4.89 3.55
N PRO A 67 -24.95 -5.48 2.38
CA PRO A 67 -24.58 -4.91 1.09
C PRO A 67 -25.27 -3.56 0.85
N ASN A 68 -24.67 -2.71 0.00
CA ASN A 68 -25.22 -1.40 -0.40
C ASN A 68 -25.48 -0.39 0.73
N LEU A 69 -24.93 -0.62 1.94
CA LEU A 69 -24.99 0.31 3.05
C LEU A 69 -23.61 0.93 3.30
N PHE A 70 -23.52 2.26 3.27
CA PHE A 70 -22.29 3.00 3.50
C PHE A 70 -22.43 3.94 4.72
N GLU A 71 -21.61 3.71 5.73
CA GLU A 71 -21.53 4.51 6.95
C GLU A 71 -20.36 5.48 6.84
N GLY A 72 -20.60 6.67 6.26
CA GLY A 72 -19.57 7.64 5.90
C GLY A 72 -18.61 8.02 7.05
N GLY A 73 -19.13 8.19 8.28
CA GLY A 73 -18.29 8.49 9.44
C GLY A 73 -17.30 7.38 9.79
N GLN A 74 -17.72 6.11 9.68
CA GLN A 74 -16.86 4.95 9.92
C GLN A 74 -15.82 4.78 8.81
N ILE A 75 -16.20 5.04 7.56
CA ILE A 75 -15.29 5.03 6.41
C ILE A 75 -14.25 6.13 6.56
N LEU A 76 -14.65 7.35 6.93
CA LEU A 76 -13.73 8.46 7.14
C LEU A 76 -12.71 8.16 8.24
N SER A 77 -13.16 7.61 9.37
CA SER A 77 -12.27 7.17 10.45
C SER A 77 -11.23 6.14 9.97
N GLN A 78 -11.65 5.15 9.18
CA GLN A 78 -10.73 4.17 8.58
C GLN A 78 -9.70 4.83 7.63
N LEU A 79 -10.12 5.80 6.83
CA LEU A 79 -9.22 6.54 5.93
C LEU A 79 -8.19 7.37 6.72
N GLN A 80 -8.58 7.95 7.85
CA GLN A 80 -7.68 8.67 8.74
C GLN A 80 -6.69 7.72 9.42
N CYS A 81 -7.17 6.64 10.04
CA CYS A 81 -6.32 5.66 10.74
C CYS A 81 -5.38 4.90 9.80
N SER A 82 -5.77 4.68 8.53
CA SER A 82 -4.90 4.05 7.53
C SER A 82 -3.83 4.99 6.96
N GLY A 83 -3.83 6.26 7.35
CA GLY A 83 -2.88 7.27 6.91
C GLY A 83 -3.17 7.86 5.54
N MET A 84 -4.32 7.54 4.92
CA MET A 84 -4.66 8.02 3.57
C MET A 84 -4.78 9.55 3.53
N VAL A 85 -5.34 10.15 4.57
CA VAL A 85 -5.44 11.62 4.68
C VAL A 85 -4.06 12.26 4.76
N SER A 86 -3.14 11.68 5.53
CA SER A 86 -1.76 12.17 5.65
C SER A 86 -0.99 12.02 4.34
N VAL A 87 -1.20 10.93 3.60
CA VAL A 87 -0.61 10.74 2.27
C VAL A 87 -1.11 11.81 1.29
N LEU A 88 -2.41 12.09 1.28
CA LEU A 88 -2.97 13.15 0.44
C LEU A 88 -2.38 14.52 0.79
N ALA A 89 -2.26 14.84 2.07
CA ALA A 89 -1.66 16.09 2.53
C ALA A 89 -0.18 16.21 2.12
N LEU A 90 0.58 15.11 2.17
CA LEU A 90 1.96 15.07 1.67
C LEU A 90 2.03 15.31 0.16
N MET A 91 1.13 14.68 -0.61
CA MET A 91 1.07 14.87 -2.06
C MET A 91 0.74 16.32 -2.46
N GLN A 92 -0.06 17.03 -1.66
CA GLN A 92 -0.40 18.43 -1.89
C GLN A 92 0.79 19.38 -1.80
N GLN A 93 1.85 19.02 -1.09
CA GLN A 93 3.10 19.80 -1.04
C GLN A 93 3.91 19.73 -2.34
N GLY A 94 3.56 18.82 -3.25
CA GLY A 94 4.14 18.73 -4.58
C GLY A 94 3.21 19.34 -5.64
N PHE A 95 2.90 18.53 -6.66
CA PHE A 95 1.96 18.88 -7.73
C PHE A 95 1.05 17.67 -7.96
N PRO A 96 0.02 17.47 -7.12
CA PRO A 96 -0.81 16.27 -7.14
C PRO A 96 -1.69 16.21 -8.40
N SER A 97 -2.09 17.37 -8.91
CA SER A 97 -2.87 17.51 -10.13
C SER A 97 -1.94 17.68 -11.32
N ARG A 98 -1.88 16.66 -12.18
CA ARG A 98 -1.13 16.67 -13.44
C ARG A 98 -2.05 16.17 -14.54
N THR A 99 -1.98 16.79 -15.70
CA THR A 99 -2.76 16.40 -16.88
C THR A 99 -1.89 16.60 -18.11
N GLN A 100 -2.14 15.80 -19.15
CA GLN A 100 -1.45 16.00 -20.42
C GLN A 100 -1.99 17.25 -21.12
N PHE A 101 -1.14 17.92 -21.90
CA PHE A 101 -1.57 19.11 -22.65
C PHE A 101 -2.75 18.82 -23.60
N SER A 102 -2.79 17.61 -24.18
CA SER A 102 -3.87 17.14 -25.05
C SER A 102 -5.21 17.03 -24.32
N GLU A 103 -5.22 16.47 -23.11
CA GLU A 103 -6.42 16.33 -22.27
C GLU A 103 -6.96 17.71 -21.89
N LEU A 104 -6.08 18.60 -21.44
CA LEU A 104 -6.46 19.97 -21.09
C LEU A 104 -7.05 20.69 -22.31
N TYR A 105 -6.37 20.65 -23.45
CA TYR A 105 -6.89 21.23 -24.69
C TYR A 105 -8.25 20.64 -25.09
N SER A 106 -8.42 19.32 -25.03
CA SER A 106 -9.69 18.66 -25.36
C SER A 106 -10.84 19.10 -24.46
N MET A 107 -10.56 19.33 -23.17
CA MET A 107 -11.56 19.80 -22.20
C MET A 107 -12.10 21.19 -22.56
N TYR A 108 -11.22 22.08 -23.02
CA TYR A 108 -11.57 23.48 -23.31
C TYR A 108 -11.96 23.73 -24.77
N LYS A 109 -11.53 22.89 -25.73
CA LYS A 109 -11.69 23.10 -27.18
C LYS A 109 -13.08 23.56 -27.62
N LYS A 110 -14.14 22.95 -27.05
CA LYS A 110 -15.54 23.28 -27.39
C LYS A 110 -15.98 24.69 -26.96
N TYR A 111 -15.27 25.30 -26.03
CA TYR A 111 -15.53 26.65 -25.53
C TYR A 111 -14.59 27.69 -26.15
N LEU A 112 -13.63 27.27 -26.97
CA LEU A 112 -12.64 28.17 -27.56
C LEU A 112 -13.16 28.79 -28.86
N PRO A 113 -12.82 30.06 -29.12
CA PRO A 113 -12.92 30.67 -30.45
C PRO A 113 -12.17 29.85 -31.50
N ALA A 114 -12.62 29.89 -32.75
CA ALA A 114 -12.07 29.09 -33.85
C ALA A 114 -10.55 29.27 -34.05
N GLU A 115 -10.03 30.47 -33.75
CA GLU A 115 -8.59 30.78 -33.83
C GLU A 115 -7.78 30.03 -32.76
N LEU A 116 -8.26 30.02 -31.52
CA LEU A 116 -7.64 29.33 -30.38
C LEU A 116 -7.83 27.81 -30.47
N ALA A 117 -8.97 27.36 -31.02
CA ALA A 117 -9.26 25.96 -31.23
C ALA A 117 -8.36 25.30 -32.30
N ARG A 118 -7.65 26.07 -33.14
CA ARG A 118 -6.69 25.55 -34.13
C ARG A 118 -5.28 25.38 -33.56
N LEU A 119 -5.00 25.91 -32.37
CA LEU A 119 -3.68 25.84 -31.79
C LEU A 119 -3.33 24.40 -31.38
N GLU A 120 -2.04 24.07 -31.54
CA GLU A 120 -1.46 22.86 -30.97
C GLU A 120 -1.64 22.83 -29.45
N PRO A 121 -1.93 21.68 -28.81
CA PRO A 121 -2.24 21.60 -27.39
C PRO A 121 -1.19 22.25 -26.47
N ARG A 122 0.11 22.12 -26.79
CA ARG A 122 1.19 22.76 -26.03
C ARG A 122 1.13 24.30 -26.12
N LEU A 123 0.88 24.82 -27.31
CA LEU A 123 0.81 26.26 -27.55
C LEU A 123 -0.46 26.84 -26.92
N PHE A 124 -1.59 26.13 -27.03
CA PHE A 124 -2.82 26.44 -26.33
C PHE A 124 -2.58 26.54 -24.81
N CYS A 125 -1.97 25.53 -24.19
CA CYS A 125 -1.71 25.54 -22.75
C CYS A 125 -0.79 26.70 -22.35
N LYS A 126 0.24 27.00 -23.15
CA LYS A 126 1.13 28.14 -22.91
C LYS A 126 0.39 29.48 -23.00
N ALA A 127 -0.50 29.64 -23.97
CA ALA A 127 -1.33 30.83 -24.11
C ALA A 127 -2.34 30.94 -22.95
N LEU A 128 -2.97 29.84 -22.56
CA LEU A 128 -3.89 29.77 -21.43
C LEU A 128 -3.22 30.21 -20.13
N PHE A 129 -2.04 29.67 -19.80
CA PHE A 129 -1.30 30.06 -18.60
C PHE A 129 -0.83 31.52 -18.63
N LYS A 130 -0.51 32.06 -19.82
CA LYS A 130 -0.18 33.48 -19.97
C LYS A 130 -1.37 34.41 -19.80
N ALA A 131 -2.58 33.96 -20.13
CA ALA A 131 -3.79 34.77 -20.05
C ALA A 131 -4.44 34.75 -18.65
N LEU A 132 -4.14 33.71 -17.85
CA LEU A 132 -4.65 33.56 -16.49
C LEU A 132 -3.73 34.14 -15.40
N ASN A 133 -2.50 34.50 -15.76
CA ASN A 133 -1.57 35.29 -14.95
C ASN A 133 -1.72 36.77 -15.26
#